data_AF-A0A2S2Q9X9-F1
#
_entry.id   AF-A0A2S2Q9X9-F1
#
_cell.length_a   1.000
_cell.length_b   1.000
_cell.length_c   1.000
_cell.angle_alpha   90.00
_cell.angle_beta   90.00
_cell.angle_gamma   90.00
#
_symmetry.space_group_name_H-M   'P 1'
#
loop_
_entity.id
_entity.type
_entity.pdbx_description
1 polymer ?
#
loop_
_entity_poly.entity_id
_entity_poly.type
_entity_poly.pdbx_seq_one_letter_code
_entity_poly.pdbx_strand_id
1 'polypeptide(L)'
;MEPITNLQVAIKNNIDVLYFACIIPTNVFFVEDGQMDKRVFLTTWKDIPAENEVQFTLKNVLCNTEAIVMKMSQNNVFTIAKRNVEGQDMLYQSLKLTNGNWVLNELKIQPGNPNITLSLKSQALEVAQGVFQAYDAILHS
;
A
#
# COMPACT_ATOMS: atom_id res chain seq x y z
N MET A 1 -4.55 -16.23 -12.80
CA MET A 1 -5.77 -15.42 -13.04
C MET A 1 -5.36 -13.98 -12.82
N GLU A 2 -5.65 -13.09 -13.75
CA GLU A 2 -5.34 -11.65 -13.65
C GLU A 2 -6.65 -10.88 -13.42
N PRO A 3 -6.72 -9.95 -12.45
CA PRO A 3 -5.68 -9.58 -11.47
C PRO A 3 -5.52 -10.61 -10.33
N ILE A 4 -4.42 -10.53 -9.59
CA ILE A 4 -4.11 -11.41 -8.43
C ILE A 4 -5.20 -11.41 -7.34
N THR A 5 -6.00 -10.34 -7.26
CA THR A 5 -7.10 -10.17 -6.29
C THR A 5 -8.47 -10.62 -6.83
N ASN A 6 -8.52 -11.26 -8.00
CA ASN A 6 -9.76 -11.76 -8.57
C ASN A 6 -10.27 -12.98 -7.79
N LEU A 7 -11.46 -12.85 -7.20
CA LEU A 7 -12.18 -13.92 -6.52
C LEU A 7 -13.31 -14.45 -7.41
N GLN A 8 -13.21 -15.72 -7.79
CA GLN A 8 -14.31 -16.44 -8.46
C GLN A 8 -15.25 -17.02 -7.40
N VAL A 9 -16.55 -16.75 -7.55
CA VAL A 9 -17.57 -17.11 -6.57
C VAL A 9 -18.64 -17.97 -7.23
N ALA A 10 -19.05 -19.03 -6.54
CA ALA A 10 -20.22 -19.84 -6.88
C ALA A 10 -21.23 -19.79 -5.71
N ILE A 11 -22.48 -19.41 -5.98
CA ILE A 11 -23.57 -19.39 -5.01
C ILE A 11 -24.64 -20.38 -5.46
N LYS A 12 -24.96 -21.37 -4.63
CA LYS A 12 -25.99 -22.37 -4.89
C LYS A 12 -27.27 -22.07 -4.11
N ASN A 13 -28.43 -22.15 -4.77
CA ASN A 13 -29.74 -22.17 -4.13
C ASN A 13 -30.55 -23.42 -4.55
N ASN A 14 -31.85 -23.44 -4.25
CA ASN A 14 -32.75 -24.55 -4.61
C ASN A 14 -33.21 -24.54 -6.07
N ILE A 15 -32.79 -23.56 -6.87
CA ILE A 15 -33.07 -23.44 -8.31
C ILE A 15 -31.84 -23.86 -9.11
N ASP A 16 -30.68 -23.22 -8.88
CA ASP A 16 -29.44 -23.47 -9.63
C ASP A 16 -28.17 -22.98 -8.89
N VAL A 17 -27.01 -23.08 -9.55
CA VAL A 17 -25.73 -22.50 -9.15
C VAL A 17 -25.41 -21.27 -10.00
N LEU A 18 -25.23 -20.12 -9.34
CA LEU A 18 -24.86 -18.85 -9.94
C LEU A 18 -23.36 -18.62 -9.79
N TYR A 19 -22.70 -18.15 -10.86
CA TYR A 19 -21.27 -17.86 -10.87
C TYR A 19 -21.04 -16.38 -11.16
N PHE A 20 -20.11 -15.77 -10.44
CA PHE A 20 -19.61 -14.44 -10.75
C PHE A 20 -18.15 -14.30 -10.29
N ALA A 21 -17.53 -13.18 -10.64
CA ALA A 21 -16.22 -12.81 -10.13
C ALA A 21 -16.26 -11.38 -9.57
N CYS A 22 -15.45 -11.12 -8.55
CA CYS A 22 -15.24 -9.80 -8.00
C CYS A 22 -13.76 -9.57 -7.69
N ILE A 23 -13.36 -8.29 -7.61
CA ILE A 23 -12.00 -7.90 -7.23
C ILE A 23 -12.01 -7.56 -5.75
N ILE A 24 -11.16 -8.24 -4.98
CA ILE A 24 -10.99 -7.92 -3.56
C ILE A 24 -10.07 -6.71 -3.43
N PRO A 25 -10.49 -5.61 -2.76
CA PRO A 25 -9.61 -4.48 -2.47
C PRO A 25 -8.42 -4.93 -1.63
N THR A 26 -7.20 -4.65 -2.07
CA THR A 26 -5.98 -5.19 -1.43
C THR A 26 -5.85 -4.81 0.04
N ASN A 27 -6.36 -3.64 0.46
CA ASN A 27 -6.28 -3.18 1.84
C ASN A 27 -6.98 -4.09 2.84
N VAL A 28 -7.95 -4.93 2.42
CA VAL A 28 -8.58 -5.89 3.34
C VAL A 28 -7.63 -7.01 3.78
N PHE A 29 -6.49 -7.17 3.09
CA PHE A 29 -5.45 -8.13 3.45
C PHE A 29 -4.34 -7.50 4.31
N PHE A 30 -4.43 -6.21 4.66
CA PHE A 30 -3.45 -5.56 5.52
C PHE A 30 -3.73 -5.94 6.98
N VAL A 31 -2.75 -6.52 7.65
CA VAL A 31 -2.91 -7.04 9.03
C VAL A 31 -2.44 -6.04 10.09
N GLU A 32 -3.00 -6.14 11.29
CA GLU A 32 -2.73 -5.23 12.41
C GLU A 32 -1.28 -5.31 12.91
N ASP A 33 -0.60 -6.46 12.77
CA ASP A 33 0.82 -6.65 13.09
C ASP A 33 1.76 -6.18 11.95
N GLY A 34 1.34 -5.15 11.20
CA GLY A 34 2.07 -4.56 10.08
C GLY A 34 3.01 -3.41 10.44
N GLN A 35 3.14 -3.07 11.73
CA GLN A 35 4.06 -2.03 12.19
C GLN A 35 5.46 -2.58 12.40
N MET A 36 6.41 -2.15 11.57
CA MET A 36 7.81 -2.56 11.66
C MET A 36 8.61 -1.66 12.61
N ASP A 37 9.57 -2.21 13.36
CA ASP A 37 10.54 -1.40 14.10
C ASP A 37 11.40 -0.57 13.14
N LYS A 38 11.79 0.64 13.55
CA LYS A 38 12.56 1.57 12.71
C LYS A 38 13.91 1.02 12.25
N ARG A 39 14.63 0.26 13.08
CA ARG A 39 15.92 -0.35 12.70
C ARG A 39 15.70 -1.50 11.73
N VAL A 40 14.66 -2.30 11.96
CA VAL A 40 14.27 -3.40 11.06
C VAL A 40 13.84 -2.85 9.70
N PHE A 41 13.08 -1.76 9.65
CA PHE A 41 12.68 -1.09 8.42
C PHE A 41 13.89 -0.64 7.59
N LEU A 42 14.84 0.06 8.21
CA LEU A 42 16.04 0.56 7.53
C LEU A 42 16.92 -0.57 6.99
N THR A 43 17.01 -1.68 7.72
CA THR A 43 17.80 -2.85 7.32
C THR A 43 17.10 -3.54 6.15
N THR A 44 15.82 -3.87 6.30
CA THR A 44 15.01 -4.51 5.25
C THR A 44 14.94 -3.69 3.96
N TRP A 45 14.82 -2.36 4.06
CA TRP A 45 14.80 -1.46 2.89
C TRP A 45 16.09 -1.54 2.07
N LYS A 46 17.24 -1.65 2.75
CA LYS A 46 18.56 -1.78 2.13
C LYS A 46 18.80 -3.17 1.56
N ASP A 47 18.29 -4.19 2.24
CA ASP A 47 18.46 -5.59 1.84
C ASP A 47 17.61 -5.96 0.62
N ILE A 48 16.44 -5.34 0.44
CA ILE A 48 15.63 -5.53 -0.78
C ILE A 48 16.35 -4.86 -1.96
N PRO A 49 16.69 -5.62 -3.03
CA PRO A 49 17.37 -5.10 -4.21
C PRO A 49 16.66 -3.88 -4.81
N ALA A 50 17.44 -2.92 -5.33
CA ALA A 50 16.88 -1.71 -5.95
C ALA A 50 16.04 -2.02 -7.21
N GLU A 51 16.33 -3.12 -7.91
CA GLU A 51 15.50 -3.64 -9.00
C GLU A 51 14.09 -4.07 -8.56
N ASN A 52 13.90 -4.34 -7.26
CA ASN A 52 12.60 -4.62 -6.67
C ASN A 52 11.91 -3.38 -6.11
N GLU A 53 12.41 -2.18 -6.44
CA GLU A 53 11.71 -0.93 -6.17
C GLU A 53 10.81 -0.59 -7.35
N VAL A 54 9.52 -0.40 -7.08
CA VAL A 54 8.54 0.06 -8.06
C VAL A 54 8.05 1.44 -7.63
N GLN A 55 8.11 2.40 -8.55
CA GLN A 55 7.64 3.76 -8.30
C GLN A 55 6.32 4.02 -9.00
N PHE A 56 5.38 4.60 -8.26
CA PHE A 56 4.07 5.02 -8.74
C PHE A 56 3.85 6.51 -8.46
N THR A 57 2.89 7.09 -9.16
CA THR A 57 2.44 8.46 -8.92
C THR A 57 0.97 8.44 -8.51
N LEU A 58 0.71 8.81 -7.26
CA LEU A 58 -0.64 9.10 -6.77
C LEU A 58 -1.00 10.50 -7.22
N LYS A 59 -2.04 10.64 -8.03
CA LYS A 59 -2.38 11.92 -8.67
C LYS A 59 -3.46 12.63 -7.89
N ASN A 60 -3.40 13.96 -7.83
CA ASN A 60 -4.47 14.82 -7.28
C ASN A 60 -4.85 14.51 -5.82
N VAL A 61 -3.88 14.10 -4.99
CA VAL A 61 -4.11 13.89 -3.56
C VAL A 61 -4.25 15.25 -2.87
N LEU A 62 -5.44 15.52 -2.33
CA LEU A 62 -5.76 16.77 -1.64
C LEU A 62 -5.48 16.72 -0.12
N CYS A 63 -5.09 15.56 0.39
CA CYS A 63 -4.78 15.37 1.81
C CYS A 63 -3.43 16.01 2.16
N ASN A 64 -3.36 16.67 3.33
CA ASN A 64 -2.08 17.05 3.91
C ASN A 64 -1.38 15.82 4.54
N THR A 65 -0.12 15.99 4.93
CA THR A 65 0.71 14.91 5.48
C THR A 65 0.07 14.26 6.70
N GLU A 66 -0.53 15.04 7.61
CA GLU A 66 -1.19 14.52 8.82
C GLU A 66 -2.43 13.67 8.47
N ALA A 67 -3.25 14.10 7.53
CA ALA A 67 -4.40 13.36 7.05
C ALA A 67 -4.00 12.05 6.35
N ILE A 68 -2.91 12.07 5.58
CA ILE A 68 -2.35 10.86 4.96
C ILE A 68 -1.96 9.85 6.04
N VAL A 69 -1.20 10.27 7.06
CA VAL A 69 -0.79 9.40 8.17
C VAL A 69 -2.00 8.79 8.87
N MET A 70 -3.02 9.60 9.17
CA MET A 70 -4.25 9.14 9.83
C MET A 70 -5.01 8.13 8.98
N LYS A 71 -5.34 8.46 7.73
CA LYS A 71 -6.08 7.58 6.81
C LYS A 71 -5.37 6.24 6.59
N MET A 72 -4.04 6.29 6.44
CA MET A 72 -3.21 5.09 6.29
C MET A 72 -3.24 4.23 7.55
N SER A 73 -3.11 4.83 8.73
CA SER A 73 -3.16 4.07 10.00
C SER A 73 -4.50 3.36 10.23
N GLN A 74 -5.62 3.95 9.78
CA GLN A 74 -6.96 3.35 9.85
C GLN A 74 -7.11 2.14 8.91
N ASN A 75 -6.16 1.93 8.00
CA ASN A 75 -6.13 0.82 7.05
C ASN A 75 -4.90 -0.09 7.29
N ASN A 76 -4.36 -0.15 8.50
CA ASN A 76 -3.18 -0.99 8.83
C ASN A 76 -1.93 -0.68 7.99
N VAL A 77 -1.75 0.59 7.63
CA VAL A 77 -0.53 1.12 7.02
C VAL A 77 0.14 2.06 8.03
N PHE A 78 1.32 1.68 8.50
CA PHE A 78 1.93 2.29 9.68
C PHE A 78 3.09 3.20 9.29
N THR A 79 3.01 4.47 9.69
CA THR A 79 4.13 5.42 9.48
C THR A 79 5.23 5.18 10.51
N ILE A 80 6.40 4.77 10.03
CA ILE A 80 7.58 4.41 10.83
C ILE A 80 8.48 5.64 11.08
N ALA A 81 8.57 6.53 10.09
CA ALA A 81 9.29 7.79 10.23
C ALA A 81 8.71 8.86 9.31
N LYS A 82 8.76 10.11 9.78
CA LYS A 82 8.55 11.33 8.99
C LYS A 82 9.84 12.13 8.96
N ARG A 83 10.24 12.59 7.78
CA ARG A 83 11.38 13.50 7.58
C ARG A 83 10.95 14.65 6.69
N ASN A 84 11.58 15.81 6.88
CA ASN A 84 11.52 16.89 5.92
C ASN A 84 12.90 17.02 5.28
N VAL A 85 12.96 16.94 3.96
CA VAL A 85 14.19 17.00 3.16
C VAL A 85 13.98 18.03 2.07
N GLU A 86 14.75 19.13 2.10
CA GLU A 86 14.63 20.22 1.11
C GLU A 86 13.20 20.76 0.95
N GLY A 87 12.46 20.83 2.08
CA GLY A 87 11.07 21.27 2.10
C GLY A 87 10.05 20.22 1.65
N GLN A 88 10.47 19.01 1.28
CA GLN A 88 9.59 17.89 0.94
C GLN A 88 9.37 16.99 2.15
N ASP A 89 8.12 16.60 2.38
CA ASP A 89 7.79 15.62 3.40
C ASP A 89 8.02 14.21 2.85
N MET A 90 8.82 13.43 3.58
CA MET A 90 9.11 12.04 3.32
C MET A 90 8.47 11.19 4.41
N LEU A 91 7.53 10.32 4.03
CA LEU A 91 6.91 9.34 4.93
C LEU A 91 7.43 7.95 4.62
N TYR A 92 7.97 7.28 5.63
CA TYR A 92 8.39 5.89 5.56
C TYR A 92 7.32 5.04 6.23
N GLN A 93 6.72 4.12 5.50
CA GLN A 93 5.58 3.35 5.97
C GLN A 93 5.80 1.85 5.77
N SER A 94 5.29 1.04 6.68
CA SER A 94 5.24 -0.41 6.53
C SER A 94 3.82 -0.92 6.57
N LEU A 95 3.59 -2.02 5.87
CA LEU A 95 2.41 -2.86 6.03
C LEU A 95 2.83 -4.33 5.87
N LYS A 96 1.96 -5.21 6.34
CA LYS A 96 2.10 -6.66 6.20
C LYS A 96 0.81 -7.23 5.66
N LEU A 97 0.92 -8.22 4.78
CA LEU A 97 -0.21 -8.94 4.22
C LEU A 97 -0.55 -10.18 5.07
N THR A 98 -1.77 -10.69 4.96
CA THR A 98 -2.23 -11.93 5.64
C THR A 98 -1.37 -13.16 5.32
N ASN A 99 -0.71 -13.20 4.17
CA ASN A 99 0.22 -14.27 3.79
C ASN A 99 1.64 -14.09 4.36
N GLY A 100 1.87 -13.06 5.17
CA GLY A 100 3.15 -12.78 5.82
C GLY A 100 4.09 -11.86 5.04
N ASN A 101 3.76 -11.50 3.79
CA ASN A 101 4.60 -10.63 2.97
C ASN A 101 4.64 -9.21 3.55
N TRP A 102 5.84 -8.67 3.69
CA TRP A 102 6.07 -7.29 4.06
C TRP A 102 6.13 -6.39 2.81
N VAL A 103 5.58 -5.19 2.94
CA VAL A 103 5.68 -4.14 1.94
C VAL A 103 6.13 -2.87 2.63
N LEU A 104 7.21 -2.28 2.12
CA LEU A 104 7.79 -1.05 2.61
C LEU A 104 7.53 0.04 1.58
N ASN A 105 7.07 1.19 2.05
CA ASN A 105 6.69 2.31 1.20
C ASN A 105 7.43 3.58 1.63
N GLU A 106 7.84 4.38 0.66
CA GLU A 106 8.30 5.76 0.83
C GLU A 106 7.37 6.68 0.04
N LEU A 107 6.74 7.64 0.73
CA LEU A 107 5.94 8.68 0.08
C LEU A 107 6.73 9.97 0.11
N LYS A 108 6.94 10.54 -1.07
CA LYS A 108 7.54 11.86 -1.26
C LYS A 108 6.45 12.86 -1.63
N ILE A 109 6.24 13.83 -0.73
CA ILE A 109 5.20 14.83 -0.80
C ILE A 109 5.85 16.20 -0.97
N GLN A 110 5.63 16.84 -2.12
CA GLN A 110 6.18 18.16 -2.41
C GLN A 110 5.10 19.24 -2.17
N PRO A 111 5.39 20.28 -1.37
CA PRO A 111 4.46 21.38 -1.19
C PRO A 111 4.04 22.03 -2.51
N GLY A 112 2.75 22.28 -2.69
CA GLY A 112 2.19 22.88 -3.90
C GLY A 112 2.04 21.91 -5.09
N ASN A 113 2.53 20.68 -4.99
CA ASN A 113 2.30 19.63 -5.98
C ASN A 113 1.26 18.64 -5.43
N PRO A 114 0.10 18.49 -6.08
CA PRO A 114 -0.92 17.55 -5.61
C PRO A 114 -0.59 16.08 -5.96
N ASN A 115 0.49 15.83 -6.70
CA ASN A 115 0.94 14.47 -7.00
C ASN A 115 1.99 14.02 -5.98
N ILE A 116 1.82 12.81 -5.47
CA ILE A 116 2.73 12.17 -4.52
C ILE A 116 3.46 11.03 -5.23
N THR A 117 4.77 10.97 -5.08
CA THR A 117 5.55 9.81 -5.53
C THR A 117 5.51 8.75 -4.43
N LEU A 118 5.09 7.54 -4.80
CA LEU A 118 5.07 6.36 -3.94
C LEU A 118 6.13 5.38 -4.44
N SER A 119 7.20 5.19 -3.67
CA SER A 119 8.21 4.15 -3.93
C SER A 119 7.90 2.95 -3.04
N LEU A 120 7.73 1.78 -3.65
CA LEU A 120 7.36 0.54 -2.97
C LEU A 120 8.47 -0.49 -3.14
N LYS A 121 8.85 -1.14 -2.03
CA LYS A 121 9.74 -2.30 -2.02
C LYS A 121 9.06 -3.49 -1.35
N SER A 122 9.16 -4.65 -2.00
CA SER A 122 8.78 -5.94 -1.43
C SER A 122 9.62 -7.05 -2.04
N GLN A 123 9.72 -8.18 -1.34
CA GLN A 123 10.29 -9.41 -1.91
C GLN A 123 9.36 -10.02 -2.97
N ALA A 124 8.05 -9.74 -2.90
CA ALA A 124 7.05 -10.23 -3.85
C ALA A 124 6.50 -9.06 -4.69
N LEU A 125 7.10 -8.80 -5.87
CA LEU A 125 6.74 -7.66 -6.72
C LEU A 125 5.30 -7.67 -7.25
N GLU A 126 4.69 -8.86 -7.35
CA GLU A 126 3.30 -9.04 -7.78
C GLU A 126 2.27 -8.28 -6.91
N VAL A 127 2.63 -7.94 -5.66
CA VAL A 127 1.73 -7.18 -4.76
C VAL A 127 1.75 -5.67 -5.04
N ALA A 128 2.74 -5.17 -5.77
CA ALA A 128 3.00 -3.73 -5.90
C ALA A 128 1.81 -2.98 -6.50
N GLN A 129 1.23 -3.52 -7.58
CA GLN A 129 0.09 -2.92 -8.26
C GLN A 129 -1.16 -2.87 -7.35
N GLY A 130 -1.43 -3.94 -6.61
CA GLY A 130 -2.56 -4.01 -5.68
C GLY A 130 -2.41 -3.05 -4.50
N VAL A 131 -1.20 -2.89 -3.98
CA VAL A 131 -0.90 -1.92 -2.92
C VAL A 131 -1.03 -0.50 -3.44
N PHE A 132 -0.51 -0.18 -4.64
CA PHE A 132 -0.70 1.13 -5.25
C PHE A 132 -2.20 1.49 -5.39
N GLN A 133 -3.02 0.57 -5.90
CA GLN A 133 -4.47 0.78 -6.02
C GLN A 133 -5.14 1.01 -4.67
N ALA A 134 -4.72 0.30 -3.62
CA ALA A 134 -5.22 0.51 -2.27
C ALA A 134 -4.83 1.90 -1.73
N TYR A 135 -3.58 2.31 -1.93
CA TYR A 135 -3.12 3.66 -1.55
C TYR A 135 -3.93 4.75 -2.24
N ASP A 136 -4.15 4.61 -3.55
CA ASP A 136 -4.92 5.56 -4.34
C ASP A 136 -6.38 5.65 -3.84
N ALA A 137 -7.02 4.50 -3.60
CA ALA A 137 -8.40 4.46 -3.09
C ALA A 137 -8.54 5.08 -1.68
N ILE A 138 -7.61 4.78 -0.76
CA ILE A 138 -7.64 5.31 0.62
C ILE A 138 -7.45 6.83 0.64
N LEU A 139 -6.56 7.37 -0.20
CA LEU A 139 -6.28 8.80 -0.19
C LEU A 139 -7.38 9.62 -0.85
N HIS A 140 -8.14 9.02 -1.77
CA HIS A 140 -9.27 9.65 -2.46
C HIS A 140 -10.65 9.40 -1.81
N SER A 141 -10.73 8.59 -0.74
CA SER A 141 -11.98 8.35 -0.01
C SER A 141 -12.41 9.52 0.87
#